data_AF-A0A2H0T8A8-F1
#
_entry.id   AF-A0A2H0T8A8-F1
#
_cell.length_a   1.000
_cell.length_b   1.000
_cell.length_c   1.000
_cell.angle_alpha   90.00
_cell.angle_beta   90.00
_cell.angle_gamma   90.00
#
_symmetry.space_group_name_H-M   'P 1'
#
loop_
_entity.id
_entity.type
_entity.pdbx_description
1 polymer ?
#
loop_
_entity_poly.entity_id
_entity_poly.type
_entity_poly.pdbx_seq_one_letter_code
_entity_poly.pdbx_strand_id
1 'polypeptide(L)'
;MESAENAILNIQDYTIAVSQYAQAALRDVIGGIELDALLSEREQIAQEIKKNVDVATGSWGVDVTDIKIQDIELPADMKRIMAKQAESERERRAVIIKAEGEFAAAEKLAQAAGRLSQTPGGLS
;
A
#
# COMPACT_ATOMS: atom_id res chain seq x y z
N MET A 1 -34.96 24.27 23.49
CA MET A 1 -34.88 25.10 22.27
C MET A 1 -33.41 25.25 21.96
N GLU A 2 -32.84 24.31 21.21
CA GLU A 2 -31.49 24.43 20.65
C GLU A 2 -31.60 25.42 19.49
N SER A 3 -31.28 26.68 19.79
CA SER A 3 -31.54 27.83 18.94
C SER A 3 -30.77 27.77 17.63
N ALA A 4 -31.49 28.06 16.54
CA ALA A 4 -30.97 28.25 15.19
C ALA A 4 -29.81 29.26 15.09
N GLU A 5 -29.60 30.12 16.11
CA GLU A 5 -28.46 31.03 16.21
C GLU A 5 -27.10 30.30 16.34
N ASN A 6 -27.04 29.15 17.04
CA ASN A 6 -25.80 28.36 17.12
C ASN A 6 -25.48 27.66 15.80
N ALA A 7 -26.50 27.33 14.99
CA ALA A 7 -26.29 26.78 13.66
C ALA A 7 -25.73 27.87 12.74
N ILE A 8 -26.31 29.08 12.74
CA ILE A 8 -25.92 30.14 11.79
C ILE A 8 -24.52 30.71 12.07
N LEU A 9 -24.08 30.80 13.34
CA LEU A 9 -22.75 31.32 13.68
C LEU A 9 -21.60 30.31 13.46
N ASN A 10 -21.87 29.01 13.52
CA ASN A 10 -20.85 27.97 13.30
C ASN A 10 -20.72 27.50 11.83
N ILE A 11 -21.69 27.88 10.99
CA ILE A 11 -21.80 27.41 9.59
C ILE A 11 -20.73 27.99 8.66
N GLN A 12 -20.05 29.08 9.00
CA GLN A 12 -19.12 29.70 8.05
C GLN A 12 -17.79 28.94 7.92
N ASP A 13 -17.38 28.20 8.97
CA ASP A 13 -16.08 27.51 8.99
C ASP A 13 -16.15 26.00 9.29
N TYR A 14 -17.32 25.39 9.51
CA TYR A 14 -17.36 23.93 9.80
C TYR A 14 -16.72 23.10 8.69
N THR A 15 -16.89 23.47 7.41
CA THR A 15 -16.23 22.78 6.28
C THR A 15 -14.71 22.89 6.37
N ILE A 16 -14.19 24.06 6.77
CA ILE A 16 -12.76 24.31 6.92
C ILE A 16 -12.23 23.58 8.15
N ALA A 17 -12.94 23.63 9.27
CA ALA A 17 -12.59 22.93 10.50
C ALA A 17 -12.60 21.40 10.30
N VAL A 18 -13.61 20.86 9.63
CA VAL A 18 -13.71 19.45 9.25
C VAL A 18 -12.57 19.08 8.31
N SER A 19 -12.27 19.90 7.31
CA SER A 19 -11.16 19.63 6.37
C SER A 19 -9.80 19.66 7.07
N GLN A 20 -9.56 20.59 7.99
CA GLN A 20 -8.31 20.68 8.75
C GLN A 20 -8.16 19.51 9.72
N TYR A 21 -9.25 19.14 10.40
CA TYR A 21 -9.26 17.99 11.29
C TYR A 21 -9.05 16.70 10.50
N ALA A 22 -9.75 16.52 9.39
CA ALA A 22 -9.56 15.37 8.50
C ALA A 22 -8.12 15.30 7.99
N GLN A 23 -7.50 16.43 7.62
CA GLN A 23 -6.08 16.50 7.25
C GLN A 23 -5.13 16.11 8.40
N ALA A 24 -5.41 16.56 9.63
CA ALA A 24 -4.61 16.20 10.79
C ALA A 24 -4.71 14.69 11.10
N ALA A 25 -5.93 14.15 11.11
CA ALA A 25 -6.18 12.72 11.29
C ALA A 25 -5.54 11.87 10.16
N LEU A 26 -5.65 12.32 8.90
CA LEU A 26 -4.96 11.71 7.76
C LEU A 26 -3.45 11.68 7.97
N ARG A 27 -2.87 12.80 8.42
CA ARG A 27 -1.43 12.91 8.67
C ARG A 27 -0.97 11.97 9.78
N ASP A 28 -1.73 11.86 10.86
CA ASP A 28 -1.39 11.00 11.99
C ASP A 28 -1.44 9.51 11.60
N VAL A 29 -2.48 9.10 10.85
CA VAL A 29 -2.61 7.72 10.35
C VAL A 29 -1.51 7.40 9.35
N ILE A 30 -1.25 8.27 8.37
CA ILE A 30 -0.20 8.08 7.37
C ILE A 30 1.19 8.08 8.01
N GLY A 31 1.41 8.90 9.04
CA GLY A 31 2.69 8.97 9.75
C GLY A 31 3.03 7.73 10.57
N GLY A 32 2.01 6.97 11.00
CA GLY A 32 2.17 5.72 11.74
C GLY A 32 2.30 4.46 10.88
N ILE A 33 2.02 4.55 9.58
CA ILE A 33 1.98 3.41 8.66
C ILE A 33 3.28 3.34 7.84
N GLU A 34 3.81 2.13 7.64
CA GLU A 34 4.93 1.93 6.72
C GLU A 34 4.54 2.29 5.29
N LEU A 35 5.40 3.04 4.62
CA LEU A 35 5.11 3.59 3.29
C LEU A 35 4.84 2.53 2.21
N ASP A 36 5.38 1.32 2.38
CA ASP A 36 5.12 0.21 1.46
C ASP A 36 3.66 -0.27 1.58
N ALA A 37 3.12 -0.34 2.80
CA ALA A 37 1.70 -0.59 3.05
C ALA A 37 0.82 0.53 2.47
N LEU A 38 1.25 1.80 2.56
CA LEU A 38 0.54 2.91 1.90
C LEU A 38 0.42 2.77 0.39
N LEU A 39 1.41 2.15 -0.27
CA LEU A 39 1.40 1.94 -1.72
C LEU A 39 0.61 0.69 -2.12
N SER A 40 0.67 -0.37 -1.32
CA SER A 40 0.09 -1.68 -1.64
C SER A 40 -1.33 -1.90 -1.08
N GLU A 41 -1.68 -1.25 0.03
CA GLU A 41 -2.93 -1.45 0.78
C GLU A 41 -3.78 -0.17 0.83
N ARG A 42 -3.77 0.64 -0.25
CA ARG A 42 -4.48 1.93 -0.33
C ARG A 42 -5.94 1.85 0.10
N GLU A 43 -6.64 0.78 -0.25
CA GLU A 43 -8.06 0.60 0.04
C GLU A 43 -8.32 0.29 1.51
N GLN A 44 -7.48 -0.55 2.14
CA GLN A 44 -7.55 -0.79 3.59
C GLN A 44 -7.24 0.47 4.38
N ILE A 45 -6.22 1.21 3.97
CA ILE A 45 -5.82 2.45 4.66
C ILE A 45 -6.90 3.52 4.49
N ALA A 46 -7.49 3.64 3.31
CA ALA A 46 -8.64 4.51 3.08
C ALA A 46 -9.82 4.16 4.01
N GLN A 47 -10.12 2.87 4.21
CA GLN A 47 -11.16 2.45 5.15
C GLN A 47 -10.81 2.76 6.61
N GLU A 48 -9.56 2.57 7.02
CA GLU A 48 -9.11 2.88 8.37
C GLU A 48 -9.18 4.38 8.66
N ILE A 49 -8.74 5.21 7.72
CA ILE A 49 -8.89 6.67 7.78
C ILE A 49 -10.38 7.03 7.85
N LYS A 50 -11.23 6.45 7.00
CA LYS A 50 -12.68 6.70 7.01
C LYS A 50 -13.26 6.45 8.40
N LYS A 51 -12.95 5.31 9.00
CA LYS A 51 -13.45 4.94 10.33
C LYS A 51 -13.04 5.96 11.40
N ASN A 52 -11.78 6.41 11.38
CA ASN A 52 -11.30 7.39 12.35
C ASN A 52 -11.91 8.78 12.13
N VAL A 53 -12.07 9.20 10.87
CA VAL A 53 -12.71 10.48 10.54
C VAL A 53 -14.19 10.46 10.90
N ASP A 54 -14.95 9.40 10.56
CA ASP A 54 -16.38 9.26 10.90
C ASP A 54 -16.63 9.39 12.41
N VAL A 55 -15.78 8.77 13.23
CA VAL A 55 -15.88 8.86 14.70
C VAL A 55 -15.73 10.30 15.18
N ALA A 56 -14.82 11.06 14.58
CA ALA A 56 -14.60 12.45 14.94
C ALA A 56 -15.67 13.38 14.39
N THR A 57 -16.08 13.21 13.13
CA THR A 57 -17.06 14.07 12.46
C THR A 57 -18.49 13.81 12.91
N GLY A 58 -18.78 12.63 13.50
CA GLY A 58 -20.06 12.34 14.15
C GLY A 58 -20.41 13.32 15.27
N SER A 59 -19.41 13.88 15.97
CA SER A 59 -19.62 14.92 16.98
C SER A 59 -20.11 16.26 16.42
N TRP A 60 -19.95 16.46 15.11
CA TRP A 60 -20.37 17.65 14.37
C TRP A 60 -21.59 17.40 13.47
N GLY A 61 -22.14 16.18 13.49
CA GLY A 61 -23.28 15.80 12.64
C GLY A 61 -22.94 15.66 11.16
N VAL A 62 -21.67 15.37 10.82
CA VAL A 62 -21.19 15.21 9.45
C VAL A 62 -20.87 13.74 9.18
N ASP A 63 -21.60 13.13 8.24
CA ASP A 63 -21.39 11.75 7.77
C ASP A 63 -20.41 11.71 6.59
N VAL A 64 -19.38 10.87 6.66
CA VAL A 64 -18.40 10.70 5.58
C VAL A 64 -18.79 9.52 4.70
N THR A 65 -19.15 9.80 3.44
CA THR A 65 -19.60 8.75 2.51
C THR A 65 -18.44 7.89 2.02
N ASP A 66 -17.34 8.52 1.60
CA ASP A 66 -16.17 7.85 1.00
C ASP A 66 -14.91 8.71 1.20
N ILE A 67 -13.75 8.07 1.36
CA ILE A 67 -12.43 8.72 1.43
C ILE A 67 -11.54 8.06 0.39
N LYS A 68 -10.97 8.87 -0.50
CA LYS A 68 -9.99 8.41 -1.50
C LYS A 68 -8.67 9.12 -1.33
N ILE A 69 -7.60 8.34 -1.28
CA ILE A 69 -6.23 8.85 -1.33
C ILE A 69 -5.97 9.28 -2.78
N GLN A 70 -5.79 10.59 -3.01
CA GLN A 70 -5.39 11.14 -4.30
C GLN A 70 -3.87 11.00 -4.49
N ASP A 71 -3.12 12.06 -4.20
CA ASP A 71 -1.68 12.13 -4.42
C ASP A 71 -0.91 12.15 -3.09
N ILE A 72 0.08 11.27 -2.96
CA ILE A 72 1.02 11.25 -1.83
C ILE A 72 2.31 11.93 -2.30
N GLU A 73 2.52 13.17 -1.86
CA GLU A 73 3.79 13.87 -2.08
C GLU A 73 4.82 13.44 -1.04
N LEU A 74 5.73 12.57 -1.46
CA LEU A 74 6.86 12.15 -0.64
C LEU A 74 8.01 13.17 -0.72
N PRO A 75 8.71 13.44 0.40
CA PRO A 75 9.95 14.21 0.39
C PRO A 75 10.98 13.60 -0.58
N ALA A 76 11.77 14.45 -1.24
CA ALA A 76 12.72 14.03 -2.26
C ALA A 76 13.75 13.01 -1.74
N ASP A 77 14.21 13.17 -0.50
CA ASP A 77 15.17 12.26 0.14
C ASP A 77 14.60 10.85 0.31
N MET A 78 13.31 10.76 0.69
CA MET A 78 12.63 9.50 0.90
C MET A 78 12.42 8.76 -0.43
N LYS A 79 12.01 9.48 -1.49
CA LYS A 79 11.91 8.91 -2.85
C LYS A 79 13.23 8.29 -3.30
N ARG A 80 14.36 8.95 -3.01
CA ARG A 80 15.69 8.45 -3.38
C ARG A 80 16.07 7.17 -2.62
N ILE A 81 15.80 7.12 -1.31
CA ILE A 81 16.05 5.94 -0.48
C ILE A 81 15.20 4.76 -0.97
N MET A 82 13.92 4.99 -1.25
CA MET A 82 13.02 3.97 -1.77
C MET A 82 13.43 3.47 -3.14
N ALA A 83 13.80 4.35 -4.07
CA ALA A 83 14.26 3.94 -5.39
C ALA A 83 15.47 2.97 -5.26
N LYS A 84 16.39 3.29 -4.35
CA LYS A 84 17.56 2.45 -4.08
C LYS A 84 17.21 1.11 -3.40
N GLN A 85 16.23 1.12 -2.49
CA GLN A 85 15.73 -0.09 -1.85
C GLN A 85 14.99 -1.00 -2.84
N ALA A 86 14.11 -0.41 -3.67
CA ALA A 86 13.36 -1.12 -4.69
C ALA A 86 14.29 -1.74 -5.76
N GLU A 87 15.36 -1.03 -6.14
CA GLU A 87 16.39 -1.57 -7.03
C GLU A 87 17.09 -2.78 -6.41
N SER A 88 17.54 -2.67 -5.16
CA SER A 88 18.18 -3.78 -4.42
C SER A 88 17.27 -5.01 -4.29
N GLU A 89 16.00 -4.80 -3.95
CA GLU A 89 15.03 -5.90 -3.82
C GLU A 89 14.75 -6.55 -5.18
N ARG A 90 14.68 -5.75 -6.25
CA ARG A 90 14.50 -6.25 -7.62
C ARG A 90 15.69 -7.07 -8.08
N GLU A 91 16.91 -6.63 -7.81
CA GLU A 91 18.13 -7.41 -8.08
C GLU A 91 18.14 -8.71 -7.29
N ARG A 92 17.83 -8.66 -5.98
CA ARG A 92 17.72 -9.85 -5.14
C ARG A 92 16.73 -10.86 -5.70
N ARG A 93 15.52 -10.42 -6.06
CA ARG A 93 14.50 -11.28 -6.67
C ARG A 93 14.94 -11.86 -8.01
N ALA A 94 15.61 -11.07 -8.84
CA ALA A 94 16.13 -11.55 -10.12
C ALA A 94 17.14 -12.68 -9.94
N VAL A 95 18.03 -12.58 -8.94
CA VAL A 95 19.00 -13.65 -8.62
C VAL A 95 18.29 -14.92 -8.15
N ILE A 96 17.28 -14.81 -7.28
CA ILE A 96 16.51 -15.97 -6.79
C ILE A 96 15.80 -16.66 -7.94
N ILE A 97 15.07 -15.92 -8.77
CA ILE A 97 14.34 -16.46 -9.93
C ILE A 97 15.30 -17.15 -10.90
N LYS A 98 16.47 -16.56 -11.15
CA LYS A 98 17.48 -17.17 -12.00
C LYS A 98 18.01 -18.48 -11.42
N ALA A 99 18.33 -18.51 -10.13
CA ALA A 99 18.81 -19.70 -9.45
C ALA A 99 17.76 -20.83 -9.45
N GLU A 100 16.48 -20.49 -9.22
CA GLU A 100 15.37 -21.44 -9.31
C GLU A 100 15.21 -21.99 -10.74
N GLY A 101 15.33 -21.12 -11.75
CA GLY A 101 15.30 -21.52 -13.15
C GLY A 101 16.46 -22.45 -13.54
N GLU A 102 17.67 -22.15 -13.08
CA GLU A 102 18.85 -23.00 -13.28
C GLU A 102 18.69 -24.37 -12.61
N PHE A 103 18.18 -24.40 -11.37
CA PHE A 103 17.90 -25.64 -10.65
C PHE A 103 16.86 -26.50 -11.39
N ALA A 104 15.73 -25.91 -11.79
CA ALA A 104 14.69 -26.62 -12.54
C ALA A 104 15.18 -27.15 -13.89
N ALA A 105 16.07 -26.40 -14.57
CA ALA A 105 16.69 -26.86 -15.81
C ALA A 105 17.63 -28.05 -15.58
N ALA A 106 18.49 -27.99 -14.55
CA ALA A 106 19.40 -29.07 -14.19
C ALA A 106 18.64 -30.34 -13.80
N GLU A 107 17.56 -30.21 -13.04
CA GLU A 107 16.69 -31.33 -12.66
C GLU A 107 16.07 -32.01 -13.89
N LYS A 108 15.52 -31.23 -14.83
CA LYS A 108 14.96 -31.78 -16.09
C LYS A 108 16.01 -32.48 -16.93
N LEU A 109 17.24 -31.95 -17.00
CA LEU A 109 18.35 -32.58 -17.70
C LEU A 109 18.76 -33.90 -17.05
N ALA A 110 18.85 -33.94 -15.72
CA ALA A 110 19.15 -35.18 -14.99
C ALA A 110 18.07 -36.25 -15.19
N GLN A 111 16.79 -35.87 -15.16
CA GLN A 111 15.68 -36.77 -15.46
C GLN A 111 15.76 -37.30 -16.90
N ALA A 112 16.06 -36.44 -17.88
CA ALA A 112 16.21 -36.85 -19.27
C ALA A 112 17.38 -37.83 -19.45
N ALA A 113 18.54 -37.56 -18.83
CA ALA A 113 19.69 -38.45 -18.86
C ALA A 113 19.40 -39.81 -18.22
N GLY A 114 18.69 -39.81 -17.07
CA GLY A 114 18.24 -41.04 -16.42
C GLY A 114 17.33 -41.89 -17.31
N ARG A 115 16.37 -41.25 -18.00
CA ARG A 115 15.49 -41.94 -18.96
C ARG A 115 16.25 -42.48 -20.17
N LEU A 116 17.20 -41.73 -20.72
CA LEU A 116 18.04 -42.18 -21.84
C LEU A 116 18.89 -43.41 -21.46
N SER A 117 19.48 -43.42 -20.26
CA SER A 117 20.25 -44.55 -19.74
C SER A 117 19.40 -45.82 -19.54
N GLN A 118 18.13 -45.65 -19.15
CA GLN A 118 17.20 -46.77 -18.95
C GLN A 118 16.55 -47.27 -20.25
N THR A 119 16.72 -46.57 -21.37
CA THR A 119 16.11 -46.93 -22.66
C THR A 119 17.11 -47.72 -23.53
N PRO A 120 16.85 -48.99 -23.88
CA PRO A 120 17.75 -49.79 -24.71
C PRO A 120 17.96 -49.14 -26.10
N GLY A 121 19.21 -48.82 -26.46
CA GLY A 121 19.58 -48.16 -27.72
C GLY A 121 19.68 -46.64 -27.67
N GLY A 122 19.44 -45.99 -26.52
CA GLY A 122 19.44 -44.52 -26.38
C GLY A 122 20.81 -43.83 -26.33
N LEU A 123 21.91 -44.60 -26.23
CA LEU A 123 23.29 -44.10 -26.16
C LEU A 123 24.20 -44.68 -27.27
N SER A 124 23.61 -45.24 -28.33
CA SER A 124 24.34 -45.84 -29.46
C SER A 124 24.65 -44.82 -30.55
#